data_AF-A0A1S1L7C5-F1
#
_entry.id   AF-A0A1S1L7C5-F1
#
_cell.length_a   1.000
_cell.length_b   1.000
_cell.length_c   1.000
_cell.angle_alpha   90.00
_cell.angle_beta   90.00
_cell.angle_gamma   90.00
#
_symmetry.space_group_name_H-M   'P 1'
#
loop_
_entity.id
_entity.type
_entity.pdbx_description
1 polymer ?
#
loop_
_entity_poly.entity_id
_entity_poly.type
_entity_poly.pdbx_seq_one_letter_code
_entity_poly.pdbx_strand_id
1 'polypeptide(L)'
;MVTGAVDEIASNCLAVRVRLLGRAITGVYDRALEGHDVSIAQINLMAALGKIGPCSPARIGEVLQLERSTVSRNLSLLIRRGWVEAVSSDAKGVREVALTSSGGEKVETVMPEWRRAQEEAAQLLGSGGVKAVRTLATNIGLLPGD
;
A
#
# COMPACT_ATOMS: atom_id res chain seq x y z
N MET A 1 1.27 38.91 12.05
CA MET A 1 -0.12 38.42 12.15
C MET A 1 -0.28 37.35 11.10
N VAL A 2 -0.53 36.12 11.51
CA VAL A 2 -0.93 35.06 10.58
C VAL A 2 -2.26 35.50 9.95
N THR A 3 -2.33 35.55 8.63
CA THR A 3 -3.53 36.03 7.91
C THR A 3 -4.66 35.02 8.09
N GLY A 4 -5.92 35.48 8.12
CA GLY A 4 -7.08 34.60 8.36
C GLY A 4 -7.18 33.39 7.40
N ALA A 5 -6.65 33.53 6.18
CA ALA A 5 -6.56 32.42 5.22
C ALA A 5 -5.61 31.29 5.69
N VAL A 6 -4.52 31.62 6.37
CA VAL A 6 -3.59 30.61 6.92
C VAL A 6 -4.25 29.86 8.07
N ASP A 7 -4.98 30.55 8.95
CA ASP A 7 -5.69 29.91 10.06
C ASP A 7 -6.84 29.01 9.56
N GLU A 8 -7.54 29.43 8.50
CA GLU A 8 -8.58 28.63 7.85
C GLU A 8 -8.00 27.33 7.25
N ILE A 9 -6.88 27.43 6.52
CA ILE A 9 -6.19 26.27 5.95
C ILE A 9 -5.70 25.35 7.08
N ALA A 10 -5.05 25.90 8.10
CA ALA A 10 -4.51 25.11 9.22
C ALA A 10 -5.62 24.36 9.97
N SER A 11 -6.79 24.96 10.12
CA SER A 11 -7.90 24.39 10.87
C SER A 11 -8.75 23.42 10.05
N ASN A 12 -8.91 23.62 8.74
CA ASN A 12 -9.95 22.92 7.96
C ASN A 12 -9.43 22.14 6.75
N CYS A 13 -8.13 22.15 6.44
CA CYS A 13 -7.63 21.48 5.24
C CYS A 13 -7.75 19.94 5.33
N LEU A 14 -8.72 19.38 4.61
CA LEU A 14 -8.92 17.93 4.49
C LEU A 14 -7.69 17.21 3.93
N ALA A 15 -6.99 17.81 2.96
CA ALA A 15 -5.81 17.19 2.37
C ALA A 15 -4.66 17.00 3.39
N VAL A 16 -4.48 17.94 4.32
CA VAL A 16 -3.50 17.80 5.41
C VAL A 16 -3.94 16.69 6.37
N ARG A 17 -5.22 16.69 6.77
CA ARG A 17 -5.78 15.68 7.69
C ARG A 17 -5.66 14.26 7.13
N VAL A 18 -6.02 14.05 5.86
CA VAL A 18 -5.90 12.75 5.19
C VAL A 18 -4.44 12.33 5.07
N ARG A 19 -3.52 13.24 4.72
CA ARG A 19 -2.08 12.92 4.64
C ARG A 19 -1.47 12.56 5.99
N LEU A 20 -1.85 13.27 7.06
CA LEU A 20 -1.39 12.97 8.42
C LEU A 20 -1.92 11.61 8.88
N LEU A 21 -3.21 11.35 8.67
CA LEU A 21 -3.83 10.08 9.00
C LEU A 21 -3.19 8.92 8.22
N GLY A 22 -3.03 9.08 6.91
CA GLY A 22 -2.38 8.09 6.05
C GLY A 22 -0.95 7.79 6.51
N ARG A 23 -0.15 8.82 6.83
CA ARG A 23 1.21 8.62 7.36
C ARG A 23 1.20 7.91 8.72
N ALA A 24 0.31 8.28 9.63
CA ALA A 24 0.22 7.65 10.94
C ALA A 24 -0.13 6.17 10.82
N ILE A 25 -1.14 5.83 10.02
CA ILE A 25 -1.57 4.45 9.78
C ILE A 25 -0.48 3.64 9.08
N THR A 26 0.08 4.12 7.96
CA THR A 26 1.18 3.45 7.26
C THR A 26 2.36 3.19 8.20
N GLY A 27 2.69 4.16 9.05
CA GLY A 27 3.77 4.02 10.03
C GLY A 27 3.52 2.93 11.08
N VAL A 28 2.27 2.64 11.43
CA VAL A 28 1.93 1.49 12.32
C VAL A 28 2.35 0.18 11.68
N TYR A 29 2.00 -0.03 10.40
CA TYR A 29 2.40 -1.24 9.69
C TYR A 29 3.91 -1.30 9.44
N ASP A 30 4.52 -0.22 8.96
CA ASP A 30 5.96 -0.23 8.67
C ASP A 30 6.80 -0.52 9.93
N ARG A 31 6.43 0.02 11.10
CA ARG A 31 7.09 -0.33 12.38
C ARG A 31 6.90 -1.79 12.75
N ALA A 32 5.72 -2.36 12.54
CA ALA A 32 5.46 -3.76 12.83
C ALA A 32 6.23 -4.71 11.91
N LEU A 33 6.53 -4.27 10.68
CA LEU A 33 7.22 -5.05 9.66
C LEU A 33 8.74 -4.79 9.59
N GLU A 34 9.28 -3.90 10.42
CA GLU A 34 10.70 -3.51 10.39
C GLU A 34 11.65 -4.70 10.55
N GLY A 35 11.33 -5.64 11.47
CA GLY A 35 12.11 -6.87 11.69
C GLY A 35 12.02 -7.90 10.55
N HIS A 36 11.19 -7.64 9.54
CA HIS A 36 10.97 -8.51 8.38
C HIS A 36 11.58 -7.96 7.09
N ASP A 37 12.32 -6.85 7.17
CA ASP A 37 12.95 -6.18 6.03
C ASP A 37 11.97 -5.79 4.91
N VAL A 38 10.68 -5.64 5.19
CA VAL A 38 9.64 -5.37 4.17
C VAL A 38 8.74 -4.23 4.62
N SER A 39 8.30 -3.39 3.67
CA SER A 39 7.33 -2.32 3.96
C SER A 39 5.90 -2.75 3.70
N ILE A 40 4.93 -2.04 4.29
CA ILE A 40 3.52 -2.30 4.00
C ILE A 40 3.17 -2.08 2.53
N ALA A 41 3.83 -1.12 1.86
CA ALA A 41 3.64 -0.90 0.43
C ALA A 41 4.08 -2.11 -0.41
N GLN A 42 5.17 -2.76 -0.03
CA GLN A 42 5.67 -3.97 -0.67
C GLN A 42 4.74 -5.16 -0.43
N ILE A 43 4.25 -5.34 0.81
CA ILE A 43 3.25 -6.36 1.14
C ILE A 43 1.98 -6.16 0.33
N ASN A 44 1.44 -4.93 0.27
CA ASN A 44 0.23 -4.64 -0.49
C ASN A 44 0.41 -4.90 -2.00
N LEU A 45 1.59 -4.62 -2.54
CA LEU A 45 1.89 -4.94 -3.93
C LEU A 45 1.92 -6.45 -4.18
N MET A 46 2.59 -7.21 -3.32
CA MET A 46 2.62 -8.67 -3.41
C MET A 46 1.23 -9.29 -3.25
N ALA A 47 0.43 -8.79 -2.30
CA ALA A 47 -0.96 -9.22 -2.10
C ALA A 47 -1.83 -8.92 -3.34
N ALA A 48 -1.68 -7.74 -3.95
CA ALA A 48 -2.39 -7.39 -5.17
C ALA A 48 -2.02 -8.32 -6.33
N LEU A 49 -0.72 -8.62 -6.50
CA LEU A 49 -0.25 -9.59 -7.50
C LEU A 49 -0.77 -11.00 -7.24
N GLY A 50 -0.78 -11.45 -5.97
CA GLY A 50 -1.33 -12.74 -5.60
C GLY A 50 -2.83 -12.86 -5.88
N LYS A 51 -3.58 -11.75 -5.76
CA LYS A 51 -5.03 -11.72 -6.01
C LYS A 51 -5.39 -11.59 -7.49
N ILE A 52 -4.66 -10.76 -8.25
CA ILE A 52 -4.96 -10.46 -9.66
C ILE A 52 -4.30 -11.47 -10.61
N GLY A 53 -3.18 -12.07 -10.20
CA GLY A 53 -2.32 -12.86 -11.07
C GLY A 53 -1.30 -11.98 -11.82
N PRO A 54 -0.56 -12.58 -12.78
CA PRO A 54 0.40 -11.86 -13.61
C PRO A 54 -0.24 -10.65 -14.29
N CYS A 55 0.40 -9.50 -14.19
CA CYS A 55 -0.10 -8.27 -14.82
C CYS A 55 1.00 -7.25 -15.07
N SER A 56 0.66 -6.20 -15.83
CA SER A 56 1.59 -5.12 -16.10
C SER A 56 1.83 -4.20 -14.89
N PRO A 57 3.02 -3.58 -14.77
CA PRO A 57 3.25 -2.56 -13.74
C PRO A 57 2.23 -1.40 -13.76
N ALA A 58 1.73 -1.03 -14.94
CA ALA A 58 0.69 0.00 -15.06
C ALA A 58 -0.61 -0.44 -14.38
N ARG A 59 -1.01 -1.71 -14.58
CA ARG A 59 -2.22 -2.27 -13.96
C ARG A 59 -2.14 -2.30 -12.43
N ILE A 60 -0.97 -2.63 -11.88
CA ILE A 60 -0.72 -2.56 -10.43
C ILE A 60 -0.90 -1.13 -9.91
N GLY A 61 -0.35 -0.15 -10.65
CA GLY A 61 -0.50 1.27 -10.33
C GLY A 61 -1.96 1.72 -10.31
N GLU A 62 -2.76 1.31 -11.28
CA GLU A 62 -4.21 1.59 -11.31
C GLU A 62 -4.94 0.98 -10.12
N VAL A 63 -4.65 -0.28 -9.80
CA VAL A 63 -5.31 -1.03 -8.72
C VAL A 63 -5.01 -0.43 -7.35
N LEU A 64 -3.74 -0.07 -7.12
CA LEU A 64 -3.29 0.46 -5.83
C LEU A 64 -3.31 1.99 -5.77
N GLN A 65 -3.78 2.66 -6.83
CA GLN A 65 -3.75 4.12 -6.97
C GLN A 65 -2.35 4.69 -6.71
N LEU A 66 -1.33 4.05 -7.29
CA LEU A 66 0.07 4.41 -7.14
C LEU A 66 0.64 5.03 -8.40
N GLU A 67 1.42 6.10 -8.20
CA GLU A 67 2.24 6.70 -9.25
C GLU A 67 3.24 5.71 -9.85
N ARG A 68 3.50 5.85 -11.16
CA ARG A 68 4.38 4.96 -11.93
C ARG A 68 5.76 4.78 -11.28
N SER A 69 6.35 5.86 -10.76
CA SER A 69 7.67 5.83 -10.12
C SER A 69 7.67 5.00 -8.84
N THR A 70 6.59 5.06 -8.06
CA THR A 70 6.39 4.28 -6.85
C THR A 70 6.28 2.79 -7.16
N VAL A 71 5.50 2.44 -8.19
CA VAL A 71 5.37 1.03 -8.62
C VAL A 71 6.71 0.49 -9.12
N SER A 72 7.38 1.23 -10.01
CA SER A 72 8.68 0.82 -10.58
C SER A 72 9.74 0.59 -9.51
N ARG A 73 9.86 1.50 -8.53
CA ARG A 73 10.80 1.36 -7.41
C ARG A 73 10.52 0.12 -6.56
N ASN A 74 9.25 -0.11 -6.21
CA ASN A 74 8.87 -1.28 -5.41
C ASN A 74 9.10 -2.59 -6.17
N LEU A 75 8.66 -2.69 -7.43
CA LEU A 75 8.89 -3.87 -8.26
C LEU A 75 10.38 -4.17 -8.42
N SER A 76 11.22 -3.16 -8.65
CA SER A 76 12.67 -3.36 -8.76
C SER A 76 13.28 -3.94 -7.48
N LEU A 77 12.79 -3.55 -6.30
CA LEU A 77 13.25 -4.10 -5.02
C LEU A 77 12.75 -5.53 -4.81
N LEU A 78 11.48 -5.79 -5.11
CA LEU A 78 10.85 -7.10 -4.95
C LEU A 78 11.45 -8.14 -5.90
N ILE A 79 11.75 -7.75 -7.15
CA ILE A 79 12.42 -8.60 -8.13
C ILE A 79 13.83 -8.95 -7.68
N ARG A 80 14.60 -7.98 -7.18
CA ARG A 80 15.94 -8.25 -6.64
C ARG A 80 15.94 -9.21 -5.46
N ARG A 81 14.85 -9.26 -4.70
CA ARG A 81 14.66 -10.20 -3.59
C ARG A 81 14.05 -11.53 -4.00
N GLY A 82 13.68 -11.69 -5.27
CA GLY A 82 13.05 -12.90 -5.79
C GLY A 82 11.61 -13.11 -5.32
N TRP A 83 10.97 -12.10 -4.72
CA TRP A 83 9.56 -12.17 -4.27
C TRP A 83 8.57 -11.86 -5.39
N VAL A 84 9.03 -11.22 -6.45
CA VAL A 84 8.29 -10.96 -7.68
C VAL A 84 9.21 -11.33 -8.84
N GLU A 85 8.67 -11.82 -9.95
CA GLU A 85 9.43 -12.08 -11.16
C GLU A 85 8.90 -11.29 -12.35
N ALA A 86 9.78 -10.98 -13.31
CA ALA A 86 9.38 -10.45 -14.60
C ALA A 86 9.04 -11.62 -15.52
N VAL A 87 7.75 -11.80 -15.82
CA VAL A 87 7.26 -12.87 -16.70
C VAL A 87 7.58 -12.56 -18.16
N SER A 88 7.55 -11.27 -18.52
CA SER A 88 7.95 -10.82 -19.85
C SER A 88 8.55 -9.41 -19.82
N SER A 89 9.49 -9.16 -20.74
CA SER A 89 10.15 -7.86 -20.90
C SER A 89 10.47 -7.60 -22.38
N ASP A 90 10.45 -6.32 -22.77
CA ASP A 90 10.89 -5.86 -24.09
C ASP A 90 11.93 -4.73 -23.97
N ALA A 91 12.31 -4.12 -25.10
CA ALA A 91 13.26 -2.99 -25.13
C ALA A 91 12.79 -1.76 -24.32
N LYS A 92 11.51 -1.69 -23.94
CA LYS A 92 10.91 -0.63 -23.13
C LYS A 92 10.77 -1.04 -21.65
N GLY A 93 11.16 -2.26 -21.27
CA GLY A 93 11.23 -2.74 -19.91
C GLY A 93 10.26 -3.90 -19.61
N VAL A 94 9.97 -4.09 -18.32
CA VAL A 94 9.09 -5.18 -17.86
C VAL A 94 7.65 -4.94 -18.30
N ARG A 95 7.09 -5.94 -18.99
CA ARG A 95 5.72 -5.92 -19.52
C ARG A 95 4.74 -6.56 -18.57
N GLU A 96 5.17 -7.63 -17.91
CA GLU A 96 4.36 -8.40 -16.99
C GLU A 96 5.20 -8.89 -15.82
N VAL A 97 4.63 -8.82 -14.62
CA VAL A 97 5.21 -9.32 -13.38
C VAL A 97 4.26 -10.27 -12.68
N ALA A 98 4.79 -11.23 -11.94
CA ALA A 98 4.03 -12.19 -11.15
C ALA A 98 4.59 -12.32 -9.73
N LEU A 99 3.73 -12.65 -8.78
CA LEU A 99 4.15 -13.06 -7.45
C LEU A 99 4.81 -14.44 -7.53
N THR A 100 6.00 -14.60 -6.94
CA THR A 100 6.67 -15.90 -6.86
C THR A 100 6.18 -16.68 -5.63
N SER A 101 6.47 -17.98 -5.57
CA SER A 101 6.19 -18.79 -4.37
C SER A 101 6.86 -18.21 -3.12
N SER A 102 8.12 -17.79 -3.21
CA SER A 102 8.84 -17.16 -2.08
C SER A 102 8.27 -15.81 -1.68
N GLY A 103 7.69 -15.05 -2.63
CA GLY A 103 6.93 -13.84 -2.32
C GLY A 103 5.65 -14.13 -1.54
N GLY A 104 4.92 -15.17 -1.93
CA GLY A 104 3.75 -15.67 -1.19
C GLY A 104 4.12 -16.11 0.23
N GLU A 105 5.16 -16.92 0.37
CA GLU A 105 5.70 -17.32 1.67
C GLU A 105 6.10 -16.11 2.52
N LYS A 106 6.74 -15.10 1.90
CA LYS A 106 7.11 -13.87 2.60
C LYS A 106 5.89 -13.15 3.16
N VAL A 107 4.79 -13.06 2.41
CA VAL A 107 3.54 -12.47 2.92
C VAL A 107 3.02 -13.26 4.12
N GLU A 108 2.99 -14.60 4.04
CA GLU A 108 2.56 -15.43 5.17
C GLU A 108 3.41 -15.24 6.42
N THR A 109 4.74 -15.09 6.27
CA THR A 109 5.65 -14.91 7.41
C THR A 109 5.38 -13.65 8.24
N VAL A 110 4.78 -12.61 7.65
CA VAL A 110 4.53 -11.34 8.34
C VAL A 110 3.10 -11.18 8.84
N MET A 111 2.23 -12.17 8.58
CA MET A 111 0.81 -12.07 8.93
C MET A 111 0.54 -11.87 10.43
N PRO A 112 1.29 -12.46 11.38
CA PRO A 112 1.10 -12.17 12.81
C PRO A 112 1.31 -10.68 13.14
N GLU A 113 2.40 -10.09 12.67
CA GLU A 113 2.75 -8.68 12.90
C GLU A 113 1.82 -7.74 12.16
N TRP A 114 1.43 -8.10 10.94
CA TRP A 114 0.44 -7.37 10.16
C TRP A 114 -0.92 -7.34 10.85
N ARG A 115 -1.37 -8.47 11.43
CA ARG A 115 -2.63 -8.53 12.19
C ARG A 115 -2.57 -7.66 13.44
N ARG A 116 -1.45 -7.67 14.16
CA ARG A 116 -1.25 -6.76 15.30
C ARG A 116 -1.30 -5.29 14.87
N ALA A 117 -0.63 -4.94 13.76
CA ALA A 117 -0.67 -3.59 13.19
C ALA A 117 -2.09 -3.20 12.74
N GLN A 118 -2.85 -4.14 12.21
CA GLN A 118 -4.25 -3.95 11.82
C GLN A 118 -5.14 -3.59 13.01
N GLU A 119 -4.93 -4.24 14.16
CA GLU A 119 -5.62 -3.94 15.42
C GLU A 119 -5.21 -2.56 15.96
N GLU A 120 -3.92 -2.24 16.00
CA GLU A 120 -3.41 -0.93 16.45
C GLU A 120 -3.95 0.21 15.56
N ALA A 121 -3.93 0.03 14.24
CA ALA A 121 -4.50 0.99 13.29
C ALA A 121 -6.01 1.16 13.49
N ALA A 122 -6.74 0.08 13.76
CA ALA A 122 -8.17 0.14 14.05
C ALA A 122 -8.47 0.88 15.37
N GLN A 123 -7.63 0.69 16.39
CA GLN A 123 -7.73 1.44 17.66
C GLN A 123 -7.45 2.93 17.45
N LEU A 124 -6.43 3.28 16.66
CA LEU A 124 -6.10 4.67 16.32
C LEU A 124 -7.27 5.38 15.60
N LEU A 125 -7.95 4.67 14.70
CA LEU A 125 -9.10 5.19 13.95
C LEU A 125 -10.40 5.24 14.78
N GLY A 126 -10.53 4.36 15.77
CA GLY A 126 -11.81 4.06 16.40
C GLY A 126 -12.82 3.41 15.44
N SER A 127 -13.91 2.87 15.98
CA SER A 127 -14.93 2.16 15.19
C SER A 127 -15.55 3.02 14.08
N GLY A 128 -15.82 4.29 14.36
CA GLY A 128 -16.34 5.26 13.39
C GLY A 128 -15.36 5.53 12.25
N GLY A 129 -14.08 5.72 12.57
CA GLY A 129 -13.02 5.95 11.58
C GLY A 129 -12.79 4.73 10.69
N VAL A 130 -12.75 3.52 11.27
CA VAL A 130 -12.64 2.27 10.51
C VAL A 130 -13.78 2.13 9.51
N LYS A 131 -15.03 2.35 9.96
CA LYS A 131 -16.20 2.31 9.09
C LYS A 131 -16.08 3.35 7.97
N ALA A 132 -15.75 4.59 8.31
CA ALA A 132 -15.60 5.67 7.34
C ALA A 132 -14.53 5.36 6.29
N VAL A 133 -13.34 4.89 6.68
CA VAL A 133 -12.27 4.54 5.76
C VAL A 133 -12.70 3.43 4.80
N ARG A 134 -13.32 2.35 5.31
CA ARG A 134 -13.81 1.26 4.45
C ARG A 134 -14.84 1.75 3.44
N THR A 135 -15.84 2.50 3.88
CA THR A 135 -16.89 3.04 3.00
C THR A 135 -16.34 4.02 1.96
N LEU A 136 -15.45 4.93 2.37
CA LEU A 136 -14.88 5.93 1.46
C LEU A 136 -13.91 5.29 0.46
N ALA A 137 -13.15 4.27 0.87
CA ALA A 137 -12.23 3.56 0.00
C ALA A 137 -12.95 2.82 -1.14
N THR A 138 -14.13 2.24 -0.89
CA THR A 138 -14.96 1.62 -1.94
C THR A 138 -15.26 2.59 -3.09
N ASN A 139 -15.45 3.87 -2.79
CA ASN A 139 -15.76 4.90 -3.78
C ASN A 139 -14.52 5.38 -4.57
N ILE A 140 -13.32 5.14 -4.05
CA ILE A 140 -12.04 5.56 -4.64
C ILE A 140 -11.36 4.39 -5.37
N GLY A 141 -11.75 3.17 -5.02
CA GLY A 141 -11.22 1.91 -5.51
C GLY A 141 -10.41 1.18 -4.45
N LEU A 142 -10.70 -0.10 -4.25
CA LEU A 142 -9.73 -1.10 -3.83
C LEU A 142 -10.22 -2.45 -4.37
N LEU A 143 -9.29 -3.22 -4.95
CA LEU A 143 -9.40 -4.60 -5.47
C LEU A 143 -10.82 -5.21 -5.53
N PRO A 144 -11.33 -5.61 -6.71
CA PRO A 144 -12.63 -6.27 -6.79
C PRO A 144 -12.63 -7.58 -5.99
N GLY A 145 -13.54 -7.68 -5.04
CA GLY A 145 -13.81 -8.90 -4.28
C GLY A 145 -14.10 -8.65 -2.81
N ASP A 146 -15.28 -8.08 -2.54
CA ASP A 146 -16.23 -8.66 -1.57
C ASP A 146 -17.49 -9.02 -2.37
#